data_AF-A0A259NVG6-F1
#
_entry.id   AF-A0A259NVG6-F1
#
_cell.length_a   1.000
_cell.length_b   1.000
_cell.length_c   1.000
_cell.angle_alpha   90.00
_cell.angle_beta   90.00
_cell.angle_gamma   90.00
#
_symmetry.space_group_name_H-M   'P 1'
#
loop_
_entity.id
_entity.type
_entity.pdbx_description
1 polymer ?
#
loop_
_entity_poly.entity_id
_entity_poly.type
_entity_poly.pdbx_seq_one_letter_code
_entity_poly.pdbx_strand_id
1 'polypeptide(L)' 'MITKNSKALEQLFSNNRSWAEAMVAQDPGFFQRLVSQQAPEYLWIGCADSRVPANDIVNLLPGELFVHRNIA' A
#
# COMPACT_ATOMS: atom_id res chain seq x y z
N MET A 1 -16.93 -22.18 7.54
CA MET A 1 -15.86 -21.65 8.42
C MET A 1 -14.54 -21.88 7.71
N ILE A 2 -13.93 -20.84 7.14
CA ILE A 2 -12.63 -20.95 6.47
C ILE A 2 -11.56 -20.91 7.56
N THR A 3 -10.83 -22.00 7.74
CA THR A 3 -9.63 -22.07 8.57
C THR A 3 -8.59 -21.12 7.99
N LYS A 4 -8.42 -19.92 8.59
CA LYS A 4 -7.31 -19.01 8.26
C LYS A 4 -6.00 -19.75 8.55
N ASN A 5 -5.23 -20.01 7.52
CA ASN A 5 -3.92 -20.66 7.63
C ASN A 5 -2.93 -19.68 8.29
N SER A 6 -2.68 -19.85 9.60
CA SER A 6 -1.87 -18.93 10.45
C SER A 6 -0.54 -18.56 9.79
N LYS A 7 0.14 -19.53 9.18
CA LYS A 7 1.43 -19.33 8.50
C LYS A 7 1.38 -18.31 7.36
N ALA A 8 0.31 -18.31 6.58
CA ALA A 8 0.17 -17.36 5.47
C ALA A 8 -0.02 -15.93 6.00
N LEU A 9 -0.78 -15.78 7.09
CA LEU A 9 -0.98 -14.48 7.72
C LEU A 9 0.30 -13.98 8.41
N GLU A 10 1.04 -14.85 9.08
CA GLU A 10 2.35 -14.55 9.65
C GLU A 10 3.34 -14.06 8.58
N GLN A 11 3.36 -14.71 7.41
CA GLN A 11 4.19 -14.28 6.28
C GLN A 11 3.80 -12.87 5.80
N LEU A 12 2.51 -12.56 5.69
CA LEU A 12 2.06 -11.21 5.29
C LEU A 12 2.55 -10.14 6.28
N PHE A 13 2.46 -10.40 7.58
CA PHE A 13 2.99 -9.47 8.59
C PHE A 13 4.51 -9.37 8.55
N SER A 14 5.21 -10.46 8.26
CA SER A 14 6.66 -10.45 8.07
C SER A 14 7.06 -9.57 6.89
N ASN A 15 6.40 -9.74 5.74
CA ASN A 15 6.64 -8.93 4.55
C ASN A 15 6.38 -7.44 4.80
N ASN A 16 5.31 -7.11 5.53
CA ASN A 16 5.01 -5.73 5.89
C ASN A 16 6.10 -5.09 6.77
N ARG A 17 6.62 -5.84 7.76
CA ARG A 17 7.73 -5.35 8.61
C ARG A 17 8.99 -5.12 7.79
N SER A 18 9.40 -6.09 6.97
CA SER A 18 10.59 -5.95 6.13
C SER A 18 10.47 -4.81 5.12
N TRP A 19 9.28 -4.59 4.56
CA TRP A 19 9.02 -3.43 3.71
C TRP A 19 9.20 -2.11 4.48
N ALA A 20 8.60 -1.99 5.66
CA ALA A 20 8.72 -0.78 6.48
C ALA A 20 10.18 -0.50 6.88
N GLU A 21 10.93 -1.53 7.26
CA GLU A 21 12.36 -1.44 7.56
C GLU A 21 13.17 -0.97 6.35
N ALA A 22 12.90 -1.52 5.17
CA ALA A 22 13.55 -1.11 3.92
C ALA A 22 13.28 0.35 3.57
N MET A 23 12.04 0.83 3.75
CA MET A 23 11.68 2.24 3.52
C MET A 23 12.45 3.17 4.47
N VAL A 24 12.55 2.83 5.76
CA VAL A 24 13.32 3.64 6.74
C VAL A 24 14.82 3.58 6.46
N ALA A 25 15.34 2.43 6.05
CA ALA A 25 16.75 2.27 5.71
C ALA A 25 17.13 3.10 4.47
N GLN A 26 16.24 3.16 3.47
CA GLN A 26 16.41 3.99 2.29
C GLN A 26 16.23 5.48 2.61
N ASP A 27 15.26 5.81 3.46
CA ASP A 27 14.93 7.17 3.84
C ASP A 27 14.34 7.24 5.27
N PRO A 28 15.15 7.66 6.26
CA PRO A 28 14.70 7.77 7.65
C PRO A 28 13.53 8.73 7.86
N GLY A 29 13.33 9.69 6.94
CA GLY A 29 12.25 10.66 7.00
C GLY A 29 10.97 10.22 6.29
N PHE A 30 10.94 9.05 5.66
CA PHE A 30 9.85 8.60 4.79
C PHE A 30 8.48 8.68 5.48
N PHE A 31 8.33 8.02 6.64
CA PHE A 31 7.05 7.99 7.36
C PHE A 31 6.68 9.34 7.99
N GLN A 32 7.65 10.18 8.37
CA GLN A 32 7.37 11.52 8.89
C GLN A 32 6.74 12.42 7.80
N ARG A 33 7.27 12.33 6.57
CA ARG A 33 6.70 13.04 5.42
C ARG A 33 5.35 12.44 5.02
N LEU A 34 5.23 11.12 4.98
CA LEU A 34 3.96 10.45 4.68
C LEU A 34 2.83 10.85 5.63
N VAL A 35 3.11 11.01 6.92
CA VAL A 35 2.11 11.46 7.92
C VAL A 35 1.71 12.93 7.70
N SER A 36 2.64 13.78 7.26
CA SER A 36 2.38 15.20 7.05
C SER A 36 1.79 15.53 5.66
N GLN A 37 1.87 14.61 4.70
CA GLN A 37 1.42 14.79 3.33
C GLN A 37 0.24 13.88 2.98
N GLN A 38 -0.97 14.42 3.05
CA GLN A 38 -2.11 13.94 2.27
C GLN A 38 -2.62 15.05 1.36
N ALA A 39 -1.79 15.44 0.39
CA ALA A 39 -2.19 16.33 -0.69
C ALA A 39 -2.06 15.61 -2.05
N PRO A 40 -2.80 14.50 -2.27
CA PRO A 40 -2.75 13.79 -3.53
C PRO A 40 -3.28 14.68 -4.65
N GLU A 41 -2.55 14.75 -5.77
CA GLU A 41 -2.96 15.52 -6.94
C GLU A 41 -4.03 14.80 -7.78
N TYR A 42 -4.17 13.48 -7.59
CA TYR A 42 -4.96 12.60 -8.44
C TYR A 42 -5.96 11.77 -7.64
N LEU A 43 -7.13 11.54 -8.25
CA LEU A 43 -8.15 10.59 -7.82
C LEU A 43 -8.23 9.42 -8.82
N TRP A 44 -8.01 8.20 -8.34
CA TRP A 44 -8.19 6.95 -9.08
C TRP A 44 -9.51 6.29 -8.67
N ILE A 45 -10.43 6.09 -9.63
CA ILE A 45 -11.64 5.27 -9.46
C ILE A 45 -11.47 4.02 -10.33
N GLY A 46 -11.41 2.85 -9.72
CA GLY A 46 -11.17 1.61 -10.46
C GLY A 46 -11.83 0.36 -9.86
N CYS A 47 -11.64 -0.76 -10.54
CA CYS A 47 -12.18 -2.05 -10.10
C CYS A 47 -11.40 -2.62 -8.90
N ALA A 48 -12.08 -3.34 -8.01
CA ALA A 48 -11.48 -4.07 -6.88
C ALA A 48 -10.68 -5.33 -7.30
N ASP A 49 -10.57 -5.62 -8.60
CA ASP A 49 -9.78 -6.72 -9.15
C ASP A 49 -8.32 -6.69 -8.65
N SER A 50 -7.86 -7.76 -8.01
CA SER A 50 -6.52 -7.81 -7.41
C SER A 50 -5.37 -7.66 -8.40
N ARG A 51 -5.63 -7.80 -9.71
CA ARG A 51 -4.63 -7.68 -10.78
C ARG A 51 -4.32 -6.23 -11.16
N VAL A 52 -5.07 -5.26 -10.64
CA VAL A 52 -4.94 -3.83 -11.00
C VAL A 52 -4.64 -2.97 -9.76
N PRO A 53 -3.43 -3.08 -9.17
CA PRO A 53 -3.02 -2.22 -8.07
C PRO A 53 -2.61 -0.82 -8.57
N ALA A 54 -3.36 0.21 -8.19
CA ALA A 54 -3.24 1.56 -8.75
C ALA A 54 -1.82 2.16 -8.60
N ASN A 55 -1.27 2.20 -7.39
CA ASN A 55 0.03 2.83 -7.15
C ASN A 55 1.18 2.17 -7.94
N ASP A 56 1.14 0.84 -8.11
CA ASP A 56 2.20 0.10 -8.81
C ASP A 56 2.16 0.37 -10.32
N ILE A 57 0.96 0.37 -10.93
CA ILE A 57 0.82 0.52 -12.39
C ILE A 57 1.09 1.95 -12.88
N VAL A 58 0.92 2.96 -12.01
CA VAL A 58 1.24 4.35 -12.33
C VAL A 58 2.56 4.83 -11.72
N ASN A 59 3.31 3.94 -11.05
CA ASN A 59 4.61 4.25 -10.44
C ASN A 59 4.57 5.48 -9.51
N LEU A 60 3.55 5.54 -8.63
CA LEU A 60 3.40 6.59 -7.63
C LEU A 60 3.65 6.06 -6.22
N LEU A 61 4.23 6.91 -5.38
CA LEU A 61 4.50 6.61 -3.99
C LEU A 61 3.22 6.69 -3.14
N PRO A 62 3.20 6.04 -1.96
CA PRO A 62 2.14 6.25 -0.99
C PRO A 62 1.95 7.75 -0.69
N GLY A 63 0.69 8.21 -0.68
CA GLY A 63 0.34 9.60 -0.42
C GLY A 63 0.13 10.47 -1.68
N GLU A 64 0.59 10.04 -2.85
CA GLU A 64 0.47 10.81 -4.11
C GLU A 64 -0.84 10.56 -4.87
N LEU A 65 -1.55 9.47 -4.55
CA LEU A 65 -2.76 9.02 -5.23
C LEU A 65 -3.89 8.75 -4.23
N PHE A 66 -5.03 9.41 -4.41
CA PHE A 66 -6.26 9.08 -3.69
C PHE A 66 -7.02 7.99 -4.46
N VAL A 67 -7.38 6.89 -3.80
CA VAL A 67 -7.88 5.69 -4.49
C VAL A 67 -9.26 5.30 -3.96
N HIS A 68 -10.25 5.20 -4.86
CA HIS A 68 -11.52 4.53 -4.62
C HIS A 68 -11.61 3.28 -5.50
N ARG A 69 -12.02 2.15 -4.91
CA ARG A 69 -12.21 0.88 -5.62
C ARG A 69 -13.52 0.24 -5.23
N ASN A 70 -14.27 -0.23 -6.22
CA ASN A 70 -15.54 -0.92 -6.01
C ASN A 70 -15.64 -2.22 -6.84
N ILE A 71 -16.68 -2.99 -6.55
CA ILE A 71 -17.11 -4.12 -7.38
C ILE A 71 -18.07 -3.54 -8.44
N ALA A 72 -17.86 -3.91 -9.70
CA ALA A 72 -18.72 -3.51 -10.81
C ALA A 72 -19.93 -4.44 -10.92
#